data_AF-A0A7D4XYV7-F1
#
_entry.id   AF-A0A7D4XYV7-F1
#
_cell.length_a   1.000
_cell.length_b   1.000
_cell.length_c   1.000
_cell.angle_alpha   90.00
_cell.angle_beta   90.00
_cell.angle_gamma   90.00
#
_symmetry.space_group_name_H-M   'P 1'
#
loop_
_entity.id
_entity.type
_entity.pdbx_description
1 polymer ?
#
loop_
_entity_poly.entity_id
_entity_poly.type
_entity_poly.pdbx_seq_one_letter_code
_entity_poly.pdbx_strand_id
1 'polypeptide(L)'
;MSDTRPGDDPVGGADDPGTEEPPVDGDPGDAVDTDDAPPRRADSRSGRPDSERRREIPYTESQVIMPTVKIVAPFAFTYGLFITFHGAGSPGGGFQGGAIMAAVVFMIAFAFGIEATREWLANTVVVALAVGGALAFAGIGLIPVARGGAFLQYDLLPIPVKYGLESVEIFGIAAIVSGVLMGLFFLLASGFDSDGSGFGDTGSAEDDADEAADDPDAPESDRTAVADGGER
;
A
#
# COMPACT_ATOMS: atom_id res chain seq x y z
N MET A 1 -55.40 -36.48 20.12
CA MET A 1 -55.62 -36.32 18.67
C MET A 1 -54.25 -36.02 18.07
N SER A 2 -53.46 -37.05 17.75
CA SER A 2 -53.55 -37.96 16.58
C SER A 2 -53.00 -37.27 15.32
N ASP A 3 -51.78 -37.59 14.87
CA ASP A 3 -51.45 -38.70 13.92
C ASP A 3 -51.88 -38.36 12.47
N THR A 4 -51.17 -38.67 11.37
CA THR A 4 -50.01 -39.56 11.13
C THR A 4 -49.27 -39.18 9.83
N ARG A 5 -48.04 -39.68 9.59
CA ARG A 5 -47.43 -39.94 8.25
C ARG A 5 -47.78 -41.40 7.81
N PRO A 6 -47.20 -42.00 6.74
CA PRO A 6 -47.05 -41.62 5.32
C PRO A 6 -47.70 -42.69 4.39
N GLY A 7 -47.37 -42.69 3.09
CA GLY A 7 -47.52 -43.81 2.13
C GLY A 7 -47.24 -43.28 0.71
N ASP A 8 -46.39 -43.83 -0.16
CA ASP A 8 -45.87 -45.19 -0.50
C ASP A 8 -46.39 -45.62 -1.90
N ASP A 9 -45.51 -46.25 -2.68
CA ASP A 9 -45.56 -46.37 -4.16
C ASP A 9 -46.58 -47.40 -4.73
N PRO A 10 -46.59 -47.64 -6.06
CA PRO A 10 -45.85 -48.84 -6.53
C PRO A 10 -45.15 -48.76 -7.90
N VAL A 11 -43.86 -49.16 -7.88
CA VAL A 11 -43.21 -50.25 -8.65
C VAL A 11 -43.70 -50.63 -10.08
N GLY A 12 -42.73 -50.68 -11.00
CA GLY A 12 -42.64 -51.52 -12.20
C GLY A 12 -41.40 -51.09 -13.01
N GLY A 13 -40.31 -51.87 -13.14
CA GLY A 13 -40.20 -53.18 -13.79
C GLY A 13 -39.81 -52.96 -15.28
N ALA A 14 -38.74 -53.51 -15.85
CA ALA A 14 -37.90 -54.66 -15.47
C ALA A 14 -36.45 -54.55 -16.01
N ASP A 15 -35.65 -55.60 -15.76
CA ASP A 15 -34.21 -55.73 -16.03
C ASP A 15 -33.80 -55.99 -17.50
N ASP A 16 -32.52 -55.72 -17.79
CA ASP A 16 -31.45 -56.41 -18.60
C ASP A 16 -31.82 -57.69 -19.43
N PRO A 17 -31.03 -58.18 -20.44
CA PRO A 17 -29.75 -57.70 -21.01
C PRO A 17 -29.60 -57.66 -22.55
N GLY A 18 -28.52 -57.01 -23.02
CA GLY A 18 -27.58 -57.64 -23.98
C GLY A 18 -27.68 -57.43 -25.50
N THR A 19 -26.50 -57.20 -26.09
CA THR A 19 -26.01 -57.66 -27.42
C THR A 19 -26.35 -56.86 -28.70
N GLU A 20 -25.41 -56.96 -29.67
CA GLU A 20 -25.52 -56.70 -31.13
C GLU A 20 -25.34 -55.27 -31.69
N GLU A 21 -24.08 -54.90 -31.96
CA GLU A 21 -23.71 -54.34 -33.28
C GLU A 21 -23.87 -55.45 -34.33
N PRO A 22 -24.30 -55.17 -35.59
CA PRO A 22 -23.34 -54.82 -36.67
C PRO A 22 -24.02 -54.01 -37.82
N PRO A 23 -23.55 -54.02 -39.09
CA PRO A 23 -22.18 -53.92 -39.63
C PRO A 23 -22.01 -52.67 -40.53
N VAL A 24 -20.77 -52.38 -40.96
CA VAL A 24 -20.50 -51.75 -42.26
C VAL A 24 -19.41 -52.57 -42.96
N ASP A 25 -19.62 -52.83 -44.26
CA ASP A 25 -18.93 -53.88 -45.02
C ASP A 25 -17.44 -53.61 -45.33
N GLY A 26 -16.70 -54.70 -45.61
CA GLY A 26 -15.35 -54.66 -46.23
C GLY A 26 -15.40 -54.33 -47.73
N ASP A 27 -14.36 -54.50 -48.55
CA ASP A 27 -13.06 -55.20 -48.47
C ASP A 27 -12.21 -54.76 -49.71
N PRO A 28 -11.15 -55.45 -50.17
CA PRO A 28 -9.75 -55.54 -49.71
C PRO A 28 -8.72 -54.76 -50.58
N GLY A 29 -7.44 -54.85 -50.21
CA GLY A 29 -6.25 -54.76 -51.11
C GLY A 29 -5.51 -53.42 -51.07
N ASP A 30 -4.20 -53.32 -50.82
CA ASP A 30 -3.10 -54.26 -51.00
C ASP A 30 -1.96 -53.95 -50.01
N ALA A 31 -1.18 -54.98 -49.66
CA ALA A 31 0.06 -54.81 -48.92
C ALA A 31 1.22 -54.55 -49.90
N VAL A 32 1.84 -53.37 -49.81
CA VAL A 32 3.18 -53.13 -50.36
C VAL A 32 4.06 -52.50 -49.27
N ASP A 33 4.96 -53.34 -48.77
CA ASP A 33 6.08 -52.98 -47.92
C ASP A 33 7.12 -52.21 -48.76
N THR A 34 7.42 -50.96 -48.39
CA THR A 34 8.53 -50.19 -48.94
C THR A 34 9.13 -49.28 -47.86
N ASP A 35 10.14 -49.80 -47.18
CA ASP A 35 11.18 -49.02 -46.50
C ASP A 35 11.89 -48.11 -47.52
N ASP A 36 11.57 -46.81 -47.53
CA ASP A 36 12.57 -45.72 -47.65
C ASP A 36 11.89 -44.34 -47.48
N ALA A 37 11.87 -43.81 -46.26
CA ALA A 37 11.41 -42.46 -45.97
C ALA A 37 12.54 -41.66 -45.27
N PRO A 38 13.05 -40.57 -45.88
CA PRO A 38 14.17 -39.83 -45.30
C PRO A 38 13.77 -39.18 -43.97
N PRO A 39 14.67 -39.12 -42.97
CA PRO A 39 14.33 -38.68 -41.63
C PRO A 39 13.88 -37.22 -41.63
N ARG A 40 12.59 -36.99 -41.32
CA ARG A 40 12.06 -35.66 -41.08
C ARG A 40 12.78 -35.08 -39.87
N ARG A 41 13.62 -34.07 -40.10
CA ARG A 41 14.31 -33.32 -39.06
C ARG A 41 13.24 -32.66 -38.18
N ALA A 42 13.07 -33.16 -36.96
CA ALA A 42 12.15 -32.60 -35.99
C ALA A 42 12.78 -31.31 -35.43
N ASP A 43 12.47 -30.18 -36.05
CA ASP A 43 12.85 -28.87 -35.52
C ASP A 43 12.16 -28.67 -34.16
N SER A 44 12.95 -28.85 -33.09
CA SER A 44 12.55 -28.59 -31.72
C SER A 44 12.34 -27.08 -31.54
N ARG A 45 11.11 -26.63 -31.82
CA ARG A 45 10.62 -25.29 -31.47
C ARG A 45 10.53 -25.13 -29.95
N SER A 46 11.68 -25.00 -29.28
CA SER A 46 11.79 -24.58 -27.89
C SER A 46 11.54 -23.07 -27.75
N GLY A 47 10.40 -22.62 -28.30
CA GLY A 47 9.89 -21.27 -28.08
C GLY A 47 9.19 -21.20 -26.73
N ARG A 48 9.96 -21.04 -25.66
CA ARG A 48 9.43 -20.65 -24.34
C ARG A 48 9.77 -19.18 -24.08
N PRO A 49 9.00 -18.22 -24.62
CA PRO A 49 9.18 -16.82 -24.27
C PRO A 49 8.79 -16.59 -22.80
N ASP A 50 9.78 -16.19 -22.03
CA ASP A 50 9.70 -15.22 -20.93
C ASP A 50 8.46 -15.31 -20.02
N SER A 51 8.47 -16.28 -19.11
CA SER A 51 7.60 -16.25 -17.91
C SER A 51 7.94 -15.11 -16.93
N GLU A 52 8.90 -14.25 -17.25
CA GLU A 52 9.27 -13.06 -16.48
C GLU A 52 8.50 -11.79 -16.86
N ARG A 53 7.56 -11.85 -17.82
CA ARG A 53 6.39 -10.94 -17.82
C ARG A 53 5.44 -11.29 -16.66
N ARG A 54 5.96 -11.11 -15.44
CA ARG A 54 5.18 -10.78 -14.25
C ARG A 54 4.19 -9.71 -14.69
N ARG A 55 2.92 -9.91 -14.39
CA ARG A 55 1.82 -9.06 -14.86
C ARG A 55 1.98 -7.62 -14.35
N GLU A 56 2.73 -6.81 -15.09
CA GLU A 56 2.32 -5.44 -15.36
C GLU A 56 0.94 -5.54 -15.99
N ILE A 57 -0.09 -5.54 -15.15
CA ILE A 57 -1.40 -5.06 -15.56
C ILE A 57 -1.09 -3.62 -15.98
N PRO A 58 -1.21 -3.26 -17.28
CA PRO A 58 -1.04 -1.86 -17.64
C PRO A 58 -2.06 -1.10 -16.81
N TYR A 59 -1.61 -0.08 -16.08
CA TYR A 59 -2.51 0.94 -15.53
C TYR A 59 -3.06 1.73 -16.72
N THR A 60 -3.91 1.09 -17.53
CA THR A 60 -4.77 1.73 -18.49
C THR A 60 -5.63 2.68 -17.69
N GLU A 61 -5.30 3.96 -17.79
CA GLU A 61 -5.98 5.04 -17.07
C GLU A 61 -7.48 4.81 -17.14
N SER A 62 -8.09 4.47 -16.00
CA SER A 62 -9.47 4.03 -16.01
C SER A 62 -10.35 5.19 -16.43
N GLN A 63 -10.89 5.07 -17.64
CA GLN A 63 -11.69 6.09 -18.32
C GLN A 63 -12.96 6.49 -17.54
N VAL A 64 -13.32 5.71 -16.52
CA VAL A 64 -14.40 6.01 -15.57
C VAL A 64 -13.82 6.48 -14.23
N ILE A 65 -12.91 5.72 -13.59
CA ILE A 65 -12.47 6.01 -12.22
C ILE A 65 -11.75 7.36 -12.16
N MET A 66 -10.79 7.63 -13.06
CA MET A 66 -9.98 8.84 -12.96
C MET A 66 -10.83 10.12 -13.17
N PRO A 67 -11.72 10.23 -14.18
CA PRO A 67 -12.64 11.37 -14.28
C PRO A 67 -13.61 11.46 -13.09
N THR A 68 -14.16 10.35 -12.60
CA THR A 68 -15.06 10.36 -11.43
C THR A 68 -14.35 10.90 -10.20
N VAL A 69 -13.11 10.48 -9.91
CA VAL A 69 -12.36 10.99 -8.75
C VAL A 69 -12.02 12.47 -8.89
N LYS A 70 -11.63 12.95 -10.08
CA LYS A 70 -11.41 14.40 -10.33
C LYS A 70 -12.63 15.25 -10.00
N ILE A 71 -13.84 14.73 -10.24
CA ILE A 71 -15.10 15.42 -9.95
C ILE A 71 -15.49 15.26 -8.48
N VAL A 72 -15.45 14.04 -7.92
CA VAL A 72 -16.00 13.73 -6.59
C VAL A 72 -15.09 14.18 -5.45
N ALA A 73 -13.76 14.07 -5.59
CA ALA A 73 -12.79 14.41 -4.55
C ALA A 73 -12.97 15.82 -3.95
N PRO A 74 -13.10 16.92 -4.73
CA PRO A 74 -13.29 18.25 -4.16
C PRO A 74 -14.61 18.41 -3.38
N PHE A 75 -15.71 17.77 -3.82
CA PHE A 75 -16.97 17.80 -3.07
C PHE A 75 -16.88 16.98 -1.78
N ALA A 76 -16.29 15.79 -1.83
CA ALA A 76 -16.08 14.95 -0.66
C ALA A 76 -15.16 15.62 0.37
N PHE A 77 -14.09 16.29 -0.08
CA PHE A 77 -13.19 17.05 0.79
C PHE A 77 -13.90 18.25 1.43
N THR A 78 -14.66 19.01 0.64
CA THR A 78 -15.47 20.13 1.14
C THR A 78 -16.52 19.67 2.14
N TYR A 79 -17.12 18.49 1.93
CA TYR A 79 -18.05 17.88 2.89
C TYR A 79 -17.33 17.44 4.18
N GLY A 80 -16.13 16.86 4.10
CA GLY A 80 -15.29 16.56 5.26
C GLY A 80 -14.95 17.81 6.08
N LEU A 81 -14.61 18.92 5.43
CA LEU A 81 -14.43 20.23 6.07
C LEU A 81 -15.72 20.75 6.70
N PHE A 82 -16.86 20.65 6.01
CA PHE A 82 -18.17 21.06 6.54
C PHE A 82 -18.51 20.31 7.84
N ILE A 83 -18.35 18.98 7.86
CA ILE A 83 -18.56 18.13 9.04
C ILE A 83 -17.57 18.49 10.16
N THR A 84 -16.32 18.81 9.82
CA THR A 84 -15.31 19.26 10.79
C THR A 84 -15.72 20.58 11.46
N PHE A 85 -16.20 21.56 10.67
CA PHE A 85 -16.57 22.89 11.17
C PHE A 85 -17.91 22.95 11.93
N HIS A 86 -18.74 21.90 11.89
CA HIS A 86 -20.08 21.91 12.51
C HIS A 86 -20.25 20.87 13.63
N GLY A 87 -19.17 20.28 14.13
CA GLY A 87 -19.20 19.23 15.17
C GLY A 87 -19.90 19.65 16.48
N ALA A 88 -19.59 20.84 16.99
CA ALA A 88 -20.20 21.36 18.22
C ALA A 88 -21.73 21.61 18.14
N GLY A 89 -22.32 21.59 16.93
CA GLY A 89 -23.74 21.87 16.71
C GLY A 89 -24.53 20.77 16.00
N SER A 90 -23.89 19.67 15.59
CA SER A 90 -24.53 18.60 14.81
C SER A 90 -23.82 17.25 15.01
N PRO A 91 -24.46 16.10 14.73
CA PRO A 91 -23.77 14.82 14.70
C PRO A 91 -22.66 14.87 13.64
N GLY A 92 -21.40 14.82 14.07
CA GLY A 92 -20.27 15.10 13.19
C GLY A 92 -18.97 15.36 13.96
N GLY A 93 -18.20 16.34 13.50
CA GLY A 93 -17.03 16.85 14.20
C GLY A 93 -15.69 16.36 13.67
N GLY A 94 -14.63 16.71 14.40
CA GLY A 94 -13.25 16.61 13.91
C GLY A 94 -12.84 15.19 13.52
N PHE A 95 -13.30 14.18 14.26
CA PHE A 95 -13.00 12.78 13.96
C PHE A 95 -13.60 12.33 12.61
N GLN A 96 -14.89 12.58 12.40
CA GLN A 96 -15.58 12.13 11.18
C GLN A 96 -15.12 12.91 9.95
N GLY A 97 -14.99 14.23 10.08
CA GLY A 97 -14.47 15.07 9.01
C GLY A 97 -13.02 14.75 8.65
N GLY A 98 -12.16 14.48 9.65
CA GLY A 98 -10.79 14.01 9.46
C GLY A 98 -10.70 12.67 8.72
N ALA A 99 -11.58 11.72 9.06
CA ALA A 99 -11.67 10.44 8.35
C ALA A 99 -12.12 10.61 6.89
N ILE A 100 -13.06 11.51 6.60
CA ILE A 100 -13.48 11.83 5.23
C ILE A 100 -12.33 12.46 4.44
N MET A 101 -11.58 13.39 5.04
CA MET A 101 -10.42 14.03 4.39
C MET A 101 -9.31 13.00 4.05
N ALA A 102 -9.01 12.07 4.95
CA ALA A 102 -8.10 10.95 4.64
C ALA A 102 -8.66 10.03 3.54
N ALA A 103 -9.96 9.71 3.56
CA ALA A 103 -10.58 8.89 2.53
C ALA A 103 -10.54 9.52 1.12
N VAL A 104 -10.55 10.86 1.02
CA VAL A 104 -10.30 11.56 -0.26
C VAL A 104 -8.87 11.32 -0.76
N VAL A 105 -7.87 11.33 0.12
CA VAL A 105 -6.49 11.01 -0.25
C VAL A 105 -6.37 9.54 -0.69
N PHE A 106 -7.06 8.61 -0.03
CA PHE A 106 -7.10 7.21 -0.47
C PHE A 106 -7.74 7.07 -1.86
N MET A 107 -8.82 7.81 -2.11
CA MET A 107 -9.50 7.84 -3.42
C MET A 107 -8.58 8.35 -4.53
N ILE A 108 -7.76 9.37 -4.26
CA ILE A 108 -6.72 9.86 -5.18
C ILE A 108 -5.65 8.78 -5.38
N ALA A 109 -5.13 8.18 -4.31
CA ALA A 109 -4.11 7.14 -4.37
C ALA A 109 -4.53 5.91 -5.19
N PHE A 110 -5.79 5.48 -5.09
CA PHE A 110 -6.32 4.38 -5.91
C PHE A 110 -6.59 4.77 -7.37
N ALA A 111 -6.84 6.04 -7.68
CA ALA A 111 -7.15 6.51 -9.04
C ALA A 111 -5.91 6.94 -9.85
N PHE A 112 -4.87 7.42 -9.18
CA PHE A 112 -3.66 7.99 -9.80
C PHE A 112 -2.36 7.24 -9.45
N GLY A 113 -2.42 6.26 -8.55
CA GLY A 113 -1.26 5.53 -8.05
C GLY A 113 -0.83 6.03 -6.67
N ILE A 114 -0.41 5.08 -5.83
CA ILE A 114 -0.09 5.34 -4.42
C ILE A 114 1.19 6.17 -4.31
N GLU A 115 2.25 5.79 -5.02
CA GLU A 115 3.55 6.49 -4.91
C GLU A 115 3.47 7.92 -5.44
N ALA A 116 2.85 8.14 -6.61
CA ALA A 116 2.61 9.48 -7.14
C ALA A 116 1.78 10.37 -6.17
N THR A 117 0.84 9.77 -5.43
CA THR A 117 0.05 10.49 -4.41
C THR A 117 0.86 10.77 -3.14
N ARG A 118 1.76 9.86 -2.75
CA ARG A 118 2.68 10.00 -1.62
C ARG A 118 3.73 11.09 -1.88
N GLU A 119 4.30 11.11 -3.09
CA GLU A 119 5.21 12.16 -3.57
C GLU A 119 4.51 13.52 -3.61
N TRP A 120 3.30 13.60 -4.19
CA TRP A 120 2.50 14.82 -4.23
C TRP A 120 2.15 15.36 -2.84
N LEU A 121 1.77 14.48 -1.90
CA LEU A 121 1.33 14.89 -0.58
C LEU A 121 2.49 15.26 0.37
N ALA A 122 3.72 14.84 0.06
CA ALA A 122 4.93 14.99 0.85
C ALA A 122 4.83 14.44 2.30
N ASN A 123 5.72 13.51 2.66
CA ASN A 123 5.71 12.85 3.98
C ASN A 123 5.66 13.85 5.16
N THR A 124 6.31 15.01 5.02
CA THR A 124 6.29 16.11 6.00
C THR A 124 4.89 16.60 6.33
N VAL A 125 3.94 16.64 5.38
CA VAL A 125 2.55 17.08 5.63
C VAL A 125 1.82 16.06 6.50
N VAL A 126 1.97 14.77 6.22
CA VAL A 126 1.32 13.69 6.98
C VAL A 126 1.81 13.70 8.44
N VAL A 127 3.12 13.83 8.64
CA VAL A 127 3.74 13.96 9.97
C VAL A 127 3.31 15.27 10.65
N ALA A 128 3.30 16.39 9.94
CA ALA A 128 2.89 17.69 10.48
C ALA A 128 1.41 17.72 10.91
N LEU A 129 0.53 17.02 10.19
CA LEU A 129 -0.88 16.87 10.59
C LEU A 129 -1.02 16.05 11.89
N ALA A 130 -0.33 14.90 11.97
CA ALA A 130 -0.41 14.03 13.15
C ALA A 130 0.23 14.69 14.39
N VAL A 131 1.49 15.14 14.28
CA VAL A 131 2.24 15.75 15.38
C VAL A 131 1.74 17.15 15.70
N GLY A 132 1.51 17.99 14.68
CA GLY A 132 0.97 19.34 14.86
C GLY A 132 -0.44 19.32 15.44
N GLY A 133 -1.29 18.38 15.04
CA GLY A 133 -2.61 18.18 15.65
C GLY A 133 -2.51 17.74 17.11
N ALA A 134 -1.60 16.83 17.45
CA ALA A 134 -1.37 16.43 18.85
C ALA A 134 -0.87 17.60 19.71
N LEU A 135 0.06 18.41 19.19
CA LEU A 135 0.56 19.62 19.84
C LEU A 135 -0.53 20.69 19.97
N ALA A 136 -1.39 20.88 18.97
CA ALA A 136 -2.52 21.81 19.03
C ALA A 136 -3.56 21.35 20.05
N PHE A 137 -3.90 20.06 20.10
CA PHE A 137 -4.80 19.48 21.10
C PHE A 137 -4.27 19.70 22.53
N ALA A 138 -3.00 19.36 22.76
CA ALA A 138 -2.35 19.57 24.05
C ALA A 138 -2.29 21.06 24.42
N GLY A 139 -1.89 21.91 23.48
CA GLY A 139 -1.84 23.37 23.67
C GLY A 139 -3.19 23.95 24.07
N ILE A 140 -4.25 23.68 23.30
CA ILE A 140 -5.61 24.16 23.57
C ILE A 140 -6.08 23.68 24.95
N GLY A 141 -5.90 22.40 25.28
CA GLY A 141 -6.32 21.84 26.56
C GLY A 141 -5.53 22.33 27.78
N LEU A 142 -4.29 22.78 27.60
CA LEU A 142 -3.46 23.38 28.65
C LEU A 142 -3.78 24.86 28.92
N ILE A 143 -4.45 25.58 28.02
CA ILE A 143 -4.79 27.00 28.22
C ILE A 143 -5.70 27.23 29.47
N PRO A 144 -6.73 26.40 29.75
CA PRO A 144 -7.46 26.45 31.02
C PRO A 144 -6.62 26.06 32.24
N VAL A 145 -5.71 25.10 32.11
CA VAL A 145 -4.81 24.66 33.20
C VAL A 145 -3.88 25.79 33.63
N ALA A 146 -3.33 26.55 32.67
CA ALA A 146 -2.55 27.75 32.93
C ALA A 146 -3.34 28.87 33.64
N ARG A 147 -4.67 28.79 33.68
CA ARG A 147 -5.57 29.68 34.45
C ARG A 147 -6.05 29.08 35.78
N GLY A 148 -5.51 27.92 36.18
CA GLY A 148 -5.90 27.22 37.42
C GLY A 148 -7.11 26.30 37.29
N GLY A 149 -7.52 25.98 36.06
CA GLY A 149 -8.60 25.04 35.77
C GLY A 149 -8.15 23.61 35.47
N ALA A 150 -9.12 22.77 35.11
CA ALA A 150 -8.88 21.43 34.55
C ALA A 150 -8.57 21.49 33.04
N PHE A 151 -7.98 20.41 32.51
CA PHE A 151 -7.69 20.26 31.08
C PHE A 151 -8.98 20.37 30.24
N LEU A 152 -8.95 21.16 29.17
CA LEU A 152 -10.11 21.48 28.30
C LEU A 152 -11.32 22.10 29.04
N GLN A 153 -11.15 22.72 30.21
CA GLN A 153 -12.23 23.44 30.90
C GLN A 153 -12.54 24.79 30.23
N TYR A 154 -13.37 24.78 29.20
CA TYR A 154 -13.70 25.96 28.40
C TYR A 154 -14.41 27.10 29.16
N ASP A 155 -15.12 26.79 30.25
CA ASP A 155 -15.88 27.78 31.05
C ASP A 155 -15.01 28.89 31.66
N LEU A 156 -13.69 28.67 31.74
CA LEU A 156 -12.70 29.63 32.25
C LEU A 156 -12.08 30.51 31.16
N LEU A 157 -12.47 30.33 29.89
CA LEU A 157 -11.95 31.11 28.78
C LEU A 157 -12.88 32.29 28.47
N PRO A 158 -12.36 33.48 28.11
CA PRO A 158 -13.16 34.64 27.74
C PRO A 158 -13.71 34.54 26.30
N ILE A 159 -14.14 33.35 25.89
CA ILE A 159 -14.74 33.05 24.58
C ILE A 159 -15.97 32.15 24.77
N PRO A 160 -16.97 32.20 23.87
CA PRO A 160 -18.04 31.20 23.85
C PRO A 160 -17.49 29.76 23.80
N VAL A 161 -17.95 28.90 24.71
CA VAL A 161 -17.53 27.49 24.83
C VAL A 161 -17.58 26.74 23.49
N LYS A 162 -18.59 27.05 22.65
CA LYS A 162 -18.72 26.56 21.28
C LYS A 162 -17.43 26.70 20.47
N TYR A 163 -16.81 27.88 20.47
CA TYR A 163 -15.57 28.12 19.70
C TYR A 163 -14.36 27.43 20.32
N GLY A 164 -14.36 27.19 21.64
CA GLY A 164 -13.34 26.36 22.29
C GLY A 164 -13.40 24.90 21.82
N LEU A 165 -14.62 24.34 21.78
CA LEU A 165 -14.87 22.99 21.25
C LEU A 165 -14.52 22.89 19.76
N GLU A 166 -15.03 23.80 18.92
CA GLU A 166 -14.72 23.80 17.48
C GLU A 166 -13.20 23.93 17.24
N SER A 167 -12.49 24.73 18.04
CA SER A 167 -11.02 24.85 17.92
C SER A 167 -10.29 23.53 18.17
N VAL A 168 -10.66 22.77 19.22
CA VAL A 168 -9.99 21.48 19.49
C VAL A 168 -10.34 20.42 18.43
N GLU A 169 -11.57 20.47 17.90
CA GLU A 169 -11.99 19.55 16.84
C GLU A 169 -11.27 19.83 15.52
N ILE A 170 -11.18 21.10 15.11
CA ILE A 170 -10.59 21.53 13.84
C ILE A 170 -9.06 21.37 13.86
N PHE A 171 -8.39 21.97 14.84
CA PHE A 171 -6.92 22.06 14.84
C PHE A 171 -6.25 20.86 15.52
N GLY A 172 -6.94 20.21 16.46
CA GLY A 172 -6.47 19.00 17.12
C GLY A 172 -6.95 17.74 16.43
N ILE A 173 -8.19 17.36 16.68
CA ILE A 173 -8.73 16.02 16.39
C ILE A 173 -8.74 15.73 14.88
N ALA A 174 -9.22 16.66 14.04
CA ALA A 174 -9.28 16.45 12.59
C ALA A 174 -7.90 16.31 11.96
N ALA A 175 -6.91 17.10 12.41
CA ALA A 175 -5.53 17.01 11.96
C ALA A 175 -4.88 15.68 12.37
N ILE A 176 -5.05 15.26 13.64
CA ILE A 176 -4.58 13.95 14.14
C ILE A 176 -5.19 12.81 13.32
N VAL A 177 -6.51 12.76 13.18
CA VAL A 177 -7.21 11.65 12.51
C VAL A 177 -6.85 11.60 11.02
N SER A 178 -6.82 12.76 10.35
CA SER A 178 -6.34 12.86 8.96
C SER A 178 -4.91 12.33 8.82
N GLY A 179 -3.98 12.86 9.61
CA GLY A 179 -2.55 12.53 9.54
C GLY A 179 -2.26 11.07 9.88
N VAL A 180 -2.87 10.53 10.93
CA VAL A 180 -2.70 9.12 11.34
C VAL A 180 -3.28 8.17 10.30
N LEU A 181 -4.47 8.43 9.77
CA LEU A 181 -5.08 7.57 8.74
C LEU A 181 -4.27 7.58 7.43
N MET A 182 -3.78 8.75 7.02
CA MET A 182 -2.88 8.86 5.86
C MET A 182 -1.53 8.16 6.11
N GLY A 183 -0.92 8.35 7.28
CA GLY A 183 0.33 7.69 7.65
C GLY A 183 0.22 6.18 7.68
N LEU A 184 -0.83 5.64 8.29
CA LEU A 184 -1.12 4.20 8.31
C LEU A 184 -1.40 3.67 6.90
N PHE A 185 -2.12 4.40 6.06
CA PHE A 185 -2.35 4.00 4.67
C PHE A 185 -1.05 3.87 3.88
N PHE A 186 -0.17 4.87 3.92
CA PHE A 186 1.11 4.79 3.20
C PHE A 186 2.06 3.76 3.80
N LEU A 187 2.09 3.58 5.12
CA LEU A 187 2.89 2.56 5.81
C LEU A 187 2.45 1.13 5.43
N LEU A 188 1.14 0.90 5.33
CA LEU A 188 0.61 -0.39 4.86
C LEU A 188 0.86 -0.60 3.37
N ALA A 189 0.80 0.47 2.57
CA ALA A 189 1.02 0.41 1.13
C ALA A 189 2.50 0.25 0.72
N SER A 190 3.45 0.72 1.53
CA SER A 190 4.88 0.44 1.32
C SER A 190 5.26 -1.01 1.61
N GLY A 191 4.39 -1.76 2.30
CA GLY A 191 4.70 -3.10 2.78
C GLY A 191 5.55 -3.10 4.04
N PHE A 192 5.57 -4.25 4.71
CA PHE A 192 6.49 -4.53 5.82
C PHE A 192 7.71 -5.26 5.26
N ASP A 193 8.60 -4.54 4.58
CA ASP A 193 9.91 -5.07 4.25
C ASP A 193 10.59 -5.50 5.55
N SER A 194 10.93 -6.78 5.62
CA SER A 194 11.28 -7.47 6.87
C SER A 194 12.77 -7.33 7.21
N ASP A 195 13.31 -6.14 6.97
CA ASP A 195 14.68 -5.78 7.31
C ASP A 195 14.70 -5.23 8.74
N GLY A 196 15.13 -6.11 9.65
CA GLY A 196 15.08 -5.87 11.09
C GLY A 196 16.05 -4.79 11.56
N SER A 197 15.60 -3.53 11.57
CA SER A 197 16.14 -2.48 12.43
C SER A 197 15.06 -2.03 13.41
N GLY A 198 14.78 -2.90 14.39
CA GLY A 198 13.97 -2.54 15.55
C GLY A 198 14.60 -1.36 16.30
N PHE A 199 13.77 -0.55 16.95
CA PHE A 199 14.16 0.66 17.67
C PHE A 199 15.13 0.32 18.83
N GLY A 200 16.43 0.34 18.57
CA GLY A 200 17.43 -0.13 19.55
C GLY A 200 18.79 -0.49 18.96
N ASP A 201 19.45 0.46 18.28
CA ASP A 201 20.91 0.49 18.29
C ASP A 201 21.39 1.83 18.85
N THR A 202 21.79 1.78 20.12
CA THR A 202 22.53 2.85 20.80
C THR A 202 23.90 2.31 21.17
N GLY A 203 24.88 2.56 20.32
CA GLY A 203 26.29 2.52 20.71
C GLY A 203 27.13 1.49 19.95
N SER A 204 27.76 1.95 18.88
CA SER A 204 29.12 1.55 18.50
C SER A 204 29.82 2.76 17.88
N ALA A 205 30.30 3.64 18.76
CA ALA A 205 31.49 4.42 18.43
C ALA A 205 32.71 3.53 18.69
N GLU A 206 33.85 3.89 18.08
CA GLU A 206 35.17 3.26 18.28
C GLU A 206 35.34 1.90 17.56
N ASP A 207 35.85 1.93 16.32
CA ASP A 207 37.12 1.30 15.94
C ASP A 207 37.52 1.66 14.49
N ASP A 208 38.04 2.89 14.31
CA ASP A 208 38.78 3.32 13.10
C ASP A 208 40.29 3.30 13.42
N ALA A 209 40.86 2.09 13.52
CA ALA A 209 42.31 1.88 13.59
C ALA A 209 42.68 0.45 13.18
N ASP A 210 43.11 0.28 11.92
CA ASP A 210 44.23 -0.59 11.48
C ASP A 210 44.05 -1.03 10.01
N GLU A 211 44.46 -0.16 9.07
CA GLU A 211 44.82 -0.63 7.72
C GLU A 211 46.07 0.11 7.23
N ALA A 212 47.23 -0.46 7.57
CA ALA A 212 48.53 0.02 7.12
C ALA A 212 49.42 -1.14 6.65
N ALA A 213 49.68 -1.15 5.34
CA ALA A 213 50.77 -1.83 4.63
C ALA A 213 50.77 -3.38 4.61
N ASP A 214 50.39 -3.94 3.45
CA ASP A 214 51.23 -4.94 2.77
C ASP A 214 51.01 -4.85 1.24
N ASP A 215 51.93 -4.17 0.53
CA ASP A 215 51.98 -4.14 -0.95
C ASP A 215 53.40 -4.51 -1.39
N PRO A 216 53.62 -5.70 -1.98
CA PRO A 216 54.97 -6.24 -2.21
C PRO A 216 55.66 -5.77 -3.50
N ASP A 217 55.03 -4.97 -4.37
CA ASP A 217 55.52 -4.68 -5.73
C ASP A 217 56.04 -3.23 -5.95
N ALA A 218 56.74 -2.65 -4.97
CA ALA A 218 57.41 -1.35 -5.11
C ALA A 218 58.87 -1.47 -5.63
N PRO A 219 59.22 -0.90 -6.81
CA PRO A 219 60.58 -0.94 -7.34
C PRO A 219 61.57 0.01 -6.64
N GLU A 220 62.86 -0.34 -6.66
CA GLU A 220 63.94 0.31 -5.89
C GLU A 220 64.15 1.80 -6.18
N SER A 221 64.62 2.51 -5.14
CA SER A 221 64.89 3.94 -5.18
C SER A 221 66.19 4.30 -5.91
N ASP A 222 66.13 5.27 -6.83
CA ASP A 222 67.29 6.08 -7.21
C ASP A 222 67.13 7.52 -6.67
N ARG A 223 68.16 8.02 -5.98
CA ARG A 223 68.20 9.35 -5.37
C ARG A 223 69.24 10.22 -6.08
N THR A 224 68.80 11.03 -7.02
CA THR A 224 69.63 12.12 -7.58
C THR A 224 69.21 13.48 -6.99
N ALA A 225 70.19 14.28 -6.59
CA ALA A 225 70.02 15.50 -5.81
C ALA A 225 69.74 16.76 -6.66
N VAL A 226 69.11 17.78 -6.04
CA VAL A 226 69.15 19.18 -6.50
C VAL A 226 69.34 20.13 -5.30
N ALA A 227 70.17 21.15 -5.51
CA ALA A 227 70.67 22.17 -4.57
C ALA A 227 70.37 23.57 -5.15
N ASP A 228 70.34 24.71 -4.44
CA ASP A 228 70.49 25.09 -3.02
C ASP A 228 69.87 26.51 -2.84
N GLY A 229 69.74 27.06 -1.62
CA GLY A 229 69.38 28.46 -1.43
C GLY A 229 69.11 28.90 0.02
N GLY A 230 70.15 29.34 0.73
CA GLY A 230 70.05 29.86 2.11
C GLY A 230 69.97 31.40 2.25
N GLU A 231 69.82 31.81 3.52
CA GLU A 231 69.99 33.17 4.09
C GLU A 231 68.94 34.23 3.66
N ARG A 232 68.42 35.09 4.55
CA ARG A 232 68.94 35.62 5.84
C ARG A 232 67.84 35.75 6.90
#